data_AF-A0A1N7MI57-F1
#
_entry.id   AF-A0A1N7MI57-F1
#
_cell.length_a   1.000
_cell.length_b   1.000
_cell.length_c   1.000
_cell.angle_alpha   90.00
_cell.angle_beta   90.00
_cell.angle_gamma   90.00
#
_symmetry.space_group_name_H-M   'P 1'
#
loop_
_entity.id
_entity.type
_entity.pdbx_description
1 polymer ?
#
loop_
_entity_poly.entity_id
_entity_poly.type
_entity_poly.pdbx_seq_one_letter_code
_entity_poly.pdbx_strand_id
1 'polypeptide(L)'
;MKKITSTIFLFGILASANMLSAQIMTQEKMKAIHTDDVAIFKKHFAPGDYNKCFAVGSASYSPLGFSASAGKNNIIKFLLDNKAQVNKKCQNMTPFEIAESGKNQKTKDLLLSRGGNRD
;
A
#
# COMPACT_ATOMS: atom_id res chain seq x y z
N MET A 1 -18.54 45.81 22.70
CA MET A 1 -17.20 45.76 23.32
C MET A 1 -17.17 44.57 24.28
N LYS A 2 -16.22 43.62 24.08
CA LYS A 2 -15.63 42.62 25.02
C LYS A 2 -16.61 41.85 25.95
N LYS A 3 -16.59 40.51 26.07
CA LYS A 3 -15.42 39.63 26.29
C LYS A 3 -15.70 38.19 25.86
N ILE A 4 -14.62 37.55 25.43
CA ILE A 4 -14.43 36.12 25.16
C ILE A 4 -14.17 35.41 26.50
N THR A 5 -14.82 34.29 26.74
CA THR A 5 -14.40 33.19 27.64
C THR A 5 -15.03 31.91 27.07
N SER A 6 -14.36 31.13 26.22
CA SER A 6 -13.25 30.22 26.54
C SER A 6 -13.55 29.37 27.77
N THR A 7 -14.06 28.15 27.53
CA THR A 7 -14.29 26.98 28.41
C THR A 7 -15.55 26.30 27.83
N ILE A 8 -15.56 25.08 27.29
CA ILE A 8 -15.08 23.82 27.87
C ILE A 8 -14.71 22.91 26.70
N PHE A 9 -13.41 22.77 26.47
CA PHE A 9 -12.81 21.64 25.78
C PHE A 9 -12.56 20.61 26.89
N LEU A 10 -13.48 19.67 27.15
CA LEU A 10 -13.28 18.52 28.04
C LEU A 10 -14.51 17.58 28.04
N PHE A 11 -14.62 16.78 26.99
CA PHE A 11 -14.90 15.35 27.10
C PHE A 11 -13.82 14.72 26.22
N GLY A 12 -12.72 14.18 26.76
CA GLY A 12 -12.78 13.18 27.81
C GLY A 12 -13.15 11.82 27.21
N ILE A 13 -12.50 11.43 26.11
CA ILE A 13 -12.18 10.01 25.93
C ILE A 13 -10.66 9.95 25.87
N LEU A 14 -10.10 9.47 26.98
CA LEU A 14 -8.79 8.85 27.00
C LEU A 14 -8.75 7.83 25.86
N ALA A 15 -8.16 8.20 24.73
CA ALA A 15 -7.77 7.25 23.71
C ALA A 15 -6.53 6.49 24.20
N SER A 16 -6.64 5.79 25.32
CA SER A 16 -5.67 4.76 25.70
C SER A 16 -5.99 3.49 24.93
N ALA A 17 -5.72 3.54 23.63
CA ALA A 17 -5.38 2.38 22.83
C ALA A 17 -4.33 2.84 21.83
N ASN A 18 -3.08 2.87 22.29
CA ASN A 18 -1.98 2.52 21.39
C ASN A 18 -2.21 1.07 20.93
N MET A 19 -3.10 0.87 19.96
CA MET A 19 -3.19 -0.35 19.17
C MET A 19 -3.15 0.07 17.71
N LEU A 20 -1.92 0.17 17.22
CA LEU A 20 -1.51 -0.09 15.85
C LEU A 20 -2.68 -0.59 14.99
N SER A 21 -3.37 0.30 14.26
CA SER A 21 -4.15 -0.14 13.11
C SER A 21 -3.13 -0.61 12.08
N ALA A 22 -2.63 -1.84 12.26
CA ALA A 22 -1.99 -2.56 11.18
C ALA A 22 -3.02 -2.52 10.06
N GLN A 23 -2.71 -1.77 9.00
CA GLN A 23 -3.64 -1.64 7.90
C GLN A 23 -3.78 -3.03 7.30
N ILE A 24 -4.96 -3.61 7.36
CA ILE A 24 -5.21 -4.95 6.80
C ILE A 24 -5.50 -4.78 5.32
N MET A 25 -4.94 -5.67 4.49
CA MET A 25 -5.36 -5.78 3.10
C MET A 25 -6.74 -6.46 3.08
N THR A 26 -7.80 -5.65 3.02
CA THR A 26 -9.17 -6.17 3.02
C THR A 26 -9.44 -7.02 1.78
N GLN A 27 -10.46 -7.88 1.84
CA GLN A 27 -10.87 -8.69 0.69
C GLN A 27 -11.19 -7.83 -0.54
N GLU A 28 -11.83 -6.68 -0.34
CA GLU A 28 -12.13 -5.74 -1.42
C GLU A 28 -10.87 -5.14 -2.06
N LYS A 29 -9.89 -4.76 -1.23
CA LYS A 29 -8.59 -4.28 -1.71
C LYS A 29 -7.83 -5.34 -2.50
N MET A 30 -7.82 -6.58 -2.02
CA MET A 30 -7.24 -7.71 -2.76
C MET A 30 -7.96 -7.94 -4.08
N LYS A 31 -9.30 -7.97 -4.07
CA LYS A 31 -10.12 -8.14 -5.28
C LYS A 31 -9.84 -7.02 -6.29
N ALA A 32 -9.76 -5.77 -5.83
CA ALA A 32 -9.44 -4.63 -6.68
C ALA A 32 -8.08 -4.80 -7.37
N ILE A 33 -7.03 -5.24 -6.65
CA ILE A 33 -5.74 -5.54 -7.27
C ILE A 33 -5.85 -6.71 -8.27
N HIS A 34 -6.58 -7.77 -7.93
CA HIS A 34 -6.71 -8.94 -8.81
C HIS A 34 -7.36 -8.63 -10.16
N THR A 35 -8.23 -7.61 -10.24
CA THR A 35 -8.84 -7.17 -11.51
C THR A 35 -7.82 -6.60 -12.51
N ASP A 36 -6.66 -6.12 -12.04
CA ASP A 36 -5.70 -5.32 -12.82
C ASP A 36 -6.32 -4.07 -13.51
N ASP A 37 -7.46 -3.59 -12.99
CA ASP A 37 -8.15 -2.38 -13.44
C ASP A 37 -7.81 -1.21 -12.51
N VAL A 38 -7.16 -0.18 -13.08
CA VAL A 38 -6.74 1.02 -12.36
C VAL A 38 -7.93 1.82 -11.81
N ALA A 39 -9.06 1.85 -12.51
CA ALA A 39 -10.25 2.56 -12.04
C ALA A 39 -10.86 1.87 -10.82
N ILE A 40 -10.89 0.54 -10.79
CA ILE A 40 -11.34 -0.24 -9.62
C ILE A 40 -10.33 -0.08 -8.48
N PHE A 41 -9.02 -0.18 -8.76
CA PHE A 41 -7.97 0.03 -7.78
C PHE A 41 -8.13 1.37 -7.03
N LYS A 42 -8.33 2.47 -7.76
CA LYS A 42 -8.47 3.82 -7.18
C LYS A 42 -9.69 3.99 -6.25
N LYS A 43 -10.72 3.15 -6.37
CA LYS A 43 -11.87 3.19 -5.45
C LYS A 43 -11.49 2.72 -4.04
N HIS A 44 -10.45 1.88 -3.92
CA HIS A 44 -10.06 1.27 -2.65
C HIS A 44 -8.69 1.75 -2.13
N PHE A 45 -7.89 2.45 -2.94
CA PHE A 45 -6.57 2.96 -2.56
C PHE A 45 -6.44 4.45 -2.89
N ALA A 46 -6.25 5.27 -1.85
CA ALA A 46 -5.91 6.67 -2.00
C ALA A 46 -4.40 6.84 -2.29
N PRO A 47 -3.94 7.97 -2.85
CA PRO A 47 -2.51 8.20 -3.09
C PRO A 47 -1.62 8.02 -1.86
N GLY A 48 -2.11 8.40 -0.67
CA GLY A 48 -1.41 8.17 0.59
C GLY A 48 -1.22 6.70 0.95
N ASP A 49 -1.89 5.77 0.27
CA ASP A 49 -1.80 4.34 0.50
C ASP A 49 -0.71 3.64 -0.30
N TYR A 50 -0.19 4.24 -1.37
CA TYR A 50 0.66 3.55 -2.36
C TYR A 50 1.97 3.01 -1.77
N ASN A 51 2.43 3.59 -0.66
CA ASN A 51 3.65 3.19 0.06
C ASN A 51 3.39 2.57 1.44
N LYS A 52 2.11 2.34 1.80
CA LYS A 52 1.75 1.70 3.08
C LYS A 52 1.96 0.19 3.01
N CYS A 53 2.31 -0.43 4.12
CA CYS A 53 2.38 -1.88 4.24
C CYS A 53 1.07 -2.41 4.82
N PHE A 54 0.42 -3.30 4.09
CA PHE A 54 -0.83 -3.93 4.48
C PHE A 54 -0.61 -5.38 4.89
N ALA A 55 -1.21 -5.82 5.99
CA ALA A 55 -1.13 -7.22 6.42
C ALA A 55 -2.01 -8.13 5.55
N VAL A 56 -1.47 -9.29 5.15
CA VAL A 56 -2.15 -10.38 4.45
C VAL A 56 -1.79 -11.68 5.18
N GLY A 57 -2.65 -12.16 6.07
CA GLY A 57 -2.32 -13.29 6.95
C GLY A 57 -1.13 -12.95 7.84
N SER A 58 -0.10 -13.80 7.86
CA SER A 58 1.17 -13.55 8.55
C SER A 58 2.16 -12.69 7.74
N ALA A 59 1.82 -12.34 6.49
CA ALA A 59 2.68 -11.57 5.61
C ALA A 59 2.28 -10.08 5.56
N SER A 60 3.15 -9.21 5.01
CA SER A 60 2.79 -7.82 4.71
C SER A 60 3.32 -7.34 3.37
N TYR A 61 2.49 -6.61 2.64
CA TYR A 61 2.79 -6.13 1.29
C TYR A 61 2.42 -4.67 1.12
N SER A 62 3.21 -3.93 0.35
CA SER A 62 2.72 -2.68 -0.23
C SER A 62 1.71 -2.98 -1.34
N PRO A 63 0.87 -2.01 -1.77
CA PRO A 63 0.05 -2.20 -2.98
C PRO A 63 0.90 -2.65 -4.17
N LEU A 64 2.08 -2.04 -4.34
CA LEU A 64 3.03 -2.43 -5.38
C LEU A 64 3.53 -3.87 -5.21
N GLY A 65 3.92 -4.27 -4.00
CA GLY A 65 4.38 -5.63 -3.71
C GLY A 65 3.30 -6.70 -3.92
N PHE A 66 2.06 -6.44 -3.52
CA PHE A 66 0.96 -7.38 -3.76
C PHE A 66 0.56 -7.43 -5.24
N SER A 67 0.58 -6.30 -5.95
CA SER A 67 0.42 -6.30 -7.41
C SER A 67 1.56 -7.07 -8.10
N ALA A 68 2.78 -7.01 -7.58
CA ALA A 68 3.93 -7.74 -8.08
C ALA A 68 3.80 -9.25 -7.87
N SER A 69 3.36 -9.72 -6.70
CA SER A 69 3.10 -11.15 -6.45
C SER A 69 2.00 -11.69 -7.37
N ALA A 70 0.98 -10.88 -7.65
CA ALA A 70 -0.15 -11.24 -8.51
C ALA A 70 0.09 -10.98 -10.01
N GLY A 71 1.22 -10.37 -10.41
CA GLY A 71 1.54 -10.09 -11.82
C GLY A 71 0.69 -9.01 -12.49
N LYS A 72 0.14 -8.07 -11.72
CA LYS A 72 -0.87 -7.07 -12.13
C LYS A 72 -0.20 -5.84 -12.73
N ASN A 73 0.31 -6.00 -13.95
CA ASN A 73 1.23 -5.07 -14.59
C ASN A 73 0.60 -3.69 -14.90
N ASN A 74 -0.71 -3.59 -15.11
CA ASN A 74 -1.35 -2.29 -15.34
C ASN A 74 -1.36 -1.46 -14.07
N ILE A 75 -1.71 -2.09 -12.93
CA ILE A 75 -1.66 -1.44 -11.61
C ILE A 75 -0.21 -1.11 -11.22
N ILE A 76 0.76 -1.99 -11.51
CA ILE A 76 2.19 -1.72 -11.25
C ILE A 76 2.65 -0.48 -12.01
N LYS A 77 2.37 -0.38 -13.32
CA LYS A 77 2.69 0.81 -14.12
C LYS A 77 2.08 2.06 -13.50
N PHE A 78 0.78 2.01 -13.21
CA PHE A 78 0.07 3.13 -12.59
C PHE A 78 0.69 3.57 -11.27
N LEU A 79 1.00 2.64 -10.36
CA LEU A 79 1.63 2.94 -9.07
C LEU A 79 2.99 3.61 -9.24
N LEU A 80 3.83 3.10 -10.15
CA LEU A 80 5.15 3.64 -10.41
C LEU A 80 5.10 5.01 -11.10
N ASP A 81 4.13 5.22 -12.01
CA ASP A 81 3.85 6.53 -12.62
C ASP A 81 3.42 7.55 -11.56
N ASN A 82 2.74 7.10 -10.51
CA ASN A 82 2.32 7.90 -9.36
C ASN A 82 3.31 7.86 -8.19
N LYS A 83 4.61 7.64 -8.48
CA LYS A 83 5.72 7.76 -7.52
C LYS A 83 5.60 6.83 -6.30
N ALA A 84 4.96 5.68 -6.45
CA ALA A 84 5.12 4.59 -5.50
C ALA A 84 6.62 4.23 -5.41
N GLN A 85 7.11 4.02 -4.20
CA GLN A 85 8.48 3.65 -3.92
C GLN A 85 8.74 2.23 -4.44
N VAL A 86 9.51 2.15 -5.53
CA VAL A 86 9.77 0.89 -6.24
C VAL A 86 10.40 -0.19 -5.35
N ASN A 87 11.23 0.22 -4.38
CA ASN A 87 11.91 -0.67 -3.42
C ASN A 87 11.29 -0.60 -2.01
N LYS A 88 10.00 -0.22 -1.88
CA LYS A 88 9.35 -0.19 -0.56
C LYS A 88 9.30 -1.59 0.03
N LYS A 89 10.14 -1.83 1.05
CA LYS A 89 10.12 -3.09 1.81
C LYS A 89 8.91 -3.16 2.73
N CYS A 90 8.22 -4.29 2.66
CA CYS A 90 7.30 -4.75 3.69
C CYS A 90 7.76 -6.14 4.13
N GLN A 91 7.89 -6.36 5.44
CA GLN A 91 8.55 -7.55 6.01
C GLN A 91 9.89 -7.90 5.34
N ASN A 92 10.73 -6.88 5.14
CA ASN A 92 12.07 -6.98 4.55
C ASN A 92 12.12 -7.44 3.07
N MET A 93 10.99 -7.59 2.39
CA MET A 93 10.95 -7.92 0.96
C MET A 93 10.56 -6.71 0.12
N THR A 94 11.34 -6.45 -0.92
CA THR A 94 11.03 -5.50 -2.00
C THR A 94 9.96 -6.08 -2.94
N PRO A 95 9.22 -5.24 -3.69
CA PRO A 95 8.35 -5.71 -4.76
C PRO A 95 9.06 -6.57 -5.81
N PHE A 96 10.35 -6.32 -6.08
CA PHE A 96 11.13 -7.11 -7.01
C PHE A 96 11.35 -8.54 -6.51
N GLU A 97 11.83 -8.72 -5.27
CA GLU A 97 12.03 -10.05 -4.65
C GLU A 97 10.71 -10.84 -4.63
N ILE A 98 9.60 -10.16 -4.35
CA ILE A 98 8.26 -10.75 -4.38
C ILE A 98 7.91 -11.24 -5.80
N ALA A 99 8.18 -10.45 -6.85
CA ALA A 99 7.98 -10.87 -8.24
C ALA A 99 8.87 -12.06 -8.65
N GLU A 100 10.06 -12.21 -8.06
CA GLU A 100 10.93 -13.37 -8.31
C GLU A 100 10.30 -14.67 -7.84
N SER A 101 9.72 -14.67 -6.64
CA SER A 101 9.02 -15.83 -6.09
C SER A 101 7.83 -16.28 -6.97
N GLY A 102 7.16 -15.32 -7.61
CA GLY A 102 6.01 -15.55 -8.50
C GLY A 102 6.37 -15.95 -9.94
N LYS A 103 7.67 -16.02 -10.30
CA LYS A 103 8.18 -16.36 -11.64
C LYS A 103 7.61 -15.50 -12.78
N ASN A 104 7.19 -14.27 -12.50
CA ASN A 104 6.58 -13.39 -13.51
C ASN A 104 7.65 -12.49 -14.16
N GLN A 105 8.27 -12.97 -15.24
CA GLN A 105 9.37 -12.27 -15.91
C GLN A 105 9.00 -10.85 -16.35
N LYS A 106 7.82 -10.68 -16.96
CA LYS A 106 7.31 -9.36 -17.38
C LYS A 106 7.24 -8.35 -16.23
N THR A 107 6.83 -8.82 -15.06
CA THR A 107 6.73 -7.98 -13.86
C THR A 107 8.11 -7.60 -13.31
N LYS A 108 9.06 -8.55 -13.30
CA LYS A 108 10.44 -8.28 -12.93
C LYS A 108 11.08 -7.25 -13.85
N ASP A 109 10.94 -7.42 -15.16
CA ASP A 109 11.51 -6.50 -16.16
C ASP A 109 10.91 -5.09 -16.01
N LEU A 110 9.59 -5.01 -15.75
CA LEU A 110 8.92 -3.75 -15.48
C LEU A 110 9.49 -3.08 -14.22
N LEU A 111 9.63 -3.79 -13.11
CA LEU A 111 10.19 -3.24 -11.88
C LEU A 111 11.65 -2.80 -12.09
N LEU A 112 12.50 -3.62 -12.71
CA LEU A 112 13.89 -3.28 -13.04
C LEU A 112 13.99 -2.02 -13.88
N SER A 113 13.16 -1.91 -14.93
CA SER A 113 13.13 -0.72 -15.80
C SER A 113 12.75 0.57 -15.07
N ARG A 114 12.20 0.44 -13.85
CA ARG A 114 11.76 1.53 -12.98
C ARG A 114 12.66 1.67 -11.73
N GLY A 115 13.82 1.01 -11.70
CA GLY A 115 14.78 1.08 -10.59
C GLY A 115 14.53 0.08 -9.46
N GLY A 116 13.67 -0.92 -9.69
CA GLY A 116 13.40 -2.00 -8.75
C GLY A 116 14.58 -2.95 -8.62
N ASN A 117 14.96 -3.30 -7.39
CA ASN A 117 16.07 -4.21 -7.11
C ASN A 117 15.80 -4.98 -5.79
N ARG A 118 16.79 -5.72 -5.30
CA ARG A 118 16.71 -6.47 -4.02
C ARG A 118 17.14 -5.64 -2.80
N ASP A 119 17.53 -4.38 -3.00
CA ASP A 119 18.19 -3.55 -1.97
C ASP A 119 17.20 -2.87 -1.01
#